data_AF-A0A7C3FD59-F1
#
_entry.id   AF-A0A7C3FD59-F1
#
_cell.length_a   1.000
_cell.length_b   1.000
_cell.length_c   1.000
_cell.angle_alpha   90.00
_cell.angle_beta   90.00
_cell.angle_gamma   90.00
#
_symmetry.space_group_name_H-M   'P 1'
#
loop_
_entity.id
_entity.type
_entity.pdbx_description
1 polymer ?
#
loop_
_entity_poly.entity_id
_entity_poly.type
_entity_poly.pdbx_seq_one_letter_code
_entity_poly.pdbx_strand_id
1 'polypeptide(L)'
;MSMKALNHLVARSIVDPSVVISFNDGRISDVLSECEFAPEMRANLAQLEASSFAEYAMYAYRIVKAAEEAEVSIKMPSPLEGLLPRDSRADQEQVA
;
A
#
# COMPACT_ATOMS: atom_id res chain seq x y z
N MET A 1 -1.38 1.69 6.08
CA MET A 1 -0.21 1.74 7.02
C MET A 1 1.12 1.76 6.25
N SER A 2 1.13 1.28 5.01
CA SER A 2 2.30 1.13 4.16
C SER A 2 3.01 2.46 3.85
N MET A 3 2.26 3.57 3.69
CA MET A 3 2.87 4.87 3.41
C MET A 3 3.62 5.49 4.60
N LYS A 4 3.14 5.25 5.83
CA LYS A 4 3.82 5.70 7.05
C LYS A 4 5.17 5.01 7.20
N ALA A 5 5.23 3.71 6.95
CA ALA A 5 6.46 2.93 6.98
C ALA A 5 7.47 3.42 5.91
N LEU A 6 7.00 3.74 4.70
CA LEU A 6 7.85 4.31 3.66
C LEU A 6 8.40 5.69 4.03
N ASN A 7 7.55 6.58 4.55
CA ASN A 7 8.01 7.89 5.02
C ASN A 7 9.05 7.77 6.12
N HIS A 8 8.88 6.80 7.04
CA HIS A 8 9.87 6.53 8.08
C HIS A 8 11.20 6.05 7.50
N LEU A 9 11.18 5.10 6.55
CA LEU A 9 12.39 4.60 5.88
C LEU A 9 13.16 5.74 5.19
N VAL A 10 12.47 6.57 4.42
CA VAL A 10 13.08 7.69 3.70
C VAL A 10 13.62 8.73 4.69
N ALA A 11 12.85 9.10 5.70
CA ALA A 11 13.32 10.02 6.74
C ALA A 11 14.57 9.49 7.47
N ARG A 12 14.61 8.19 7.79
CA ARG A 12 15.77 7.56 8.41
C ARG A 12 16.99 7.61 7.50
N SER A 13 16.85 7.38 6.19
CA SER A 13 17.98 7.45 5.25
C SER A 13 18.65 8.82 5.18
N ILE A 14 17.94 9.90 5.55
CA ILE A 14 18.48 11.26 5.59
C ILE A 14 19.36 11.47 6.83
N VAL A 15 19.02 10.81 7.94
CA VAL A 15 19.69 10.97 9.25
C VAL A 15 20.74 9.89 9.50
N ASP A 16 20.49 8.68 9.03
CA ASP A 16 21.27 7.47 9.28
C ASP A 16 21.83 6.91 7.95
N PRO A 17 23.12 7.16 7.65
CA PRO A 17 23.77 6.68 6.44
C PRO A 17 23.82 5.16 6.32
N SER A 18 23.66 4.42 7.43
CA SER A 18 23.69 2.95 7.43
C SER A 18 22.58 2.36 6.57
N VAL A 19 21.47 3.08 6.38
CA VAL A 19 20.38 2.68 5.47
C VAL A 19 20.87 2.64 4.02
N VAL A 20 21.56 3.70 3.58
CA VAL A 20 22.07 3.79 2.20
C VAL A 20 23.23 2.80 1.98
N ILE A 21 24.08 2.61 3.00
CA ILE A 21 25.15 1.60 2.95
C ILE A 21 24.55 0.19 2.82
N SER A 22 23.55 -0.13 3.65
CA SER A 22 22.89 -1.44 3.59
C SER A 22 22.17 -1.65 2.26
N PHE A 23 21.60 -0.60 1.66
CA PHE A 23 21.08 -0.65 0.29
C PHE A 23 22.16 -1.00 -0.74
N ASN A 24 23.28 -0.28 -0.72
CA ASN A 24 24.39 -0.52 -1.67
C ASN A 24 25.03 -1.90 -1.50
N ASP A 25 25.02 -2.44 -0.29
CA ASP A 25 25.52 -3.79 0.02
C ASP A 25 24.52 -4.91 -0.33
N GLY A 26 23.33 -4.59 -0.87
CA GLY A 26 22.27 -5.56 -1.14
C GLY A 26 21.57 -6.10 0.10
N ARG A 27 21.76 -5.46 1.26
CA ARG A 27 21.20 -5.82 2.58
C ARG A 27 19.99 -4.96 2.96
N ILE A 28 19.30 -4.38 1.98
CA ILE A 28 18.11 -3.54 2.21
C ILE A 28 17.00 -4.30 2.95
N SER A 29 16.92 -5.63 2.77
CA SER A 29 15.94 -6.47 3.46
C SER A 29 16.06 -6.40 4.99
N ASP A 30 17.26 -6.22 5.53
CA ASP A 30 17.49 -6.08 6.97
C ASP A 30 16.81 -4.80 7.48
N VAL A 31 17.04 -3.68 6.79
CA VAL A 31 16.42 -2.39 7.12
C VAL A 31 14.90 -2.43 6.96
N LEU A 32 14.40 -3.10 5.92
CA LEU A 32 12.96 -3.25 5.70
C LEU A 32 12.27 -4.11 6.77
N SER A 33 13.01 -5.01 7.43
CA SER A 33 12.48 -5.83 8.53
C SER A 33 12.17 -5.02 9.79
N GLU A 34 12.89 -3.91 9.98
CA GLU A 34 12.70 -2.95 11.08
C GLU A 34 11.53 -1.98 10.81
N CYS A 35 11.05 -1.93 9.57
CA CYS A 35 9.92 -1.10 9.17
C CYS A 35 8.59 -1.87 9.25
N GLU A 36 7.52 -1.17 9.59
CA GLU A 36 6.15 -1.72 9.72
C GLU A 36 5.47 -2.00 8.36
N PHE A 37 6.19 -2.57 7.40
CA PHE A 37 5.60 -3.05 6.14
C PHE A 37 4.93 -4.42 6.33
N ALA A 38 3.82 -4.64 5.61
CA ALA A 38 3.23 -5.97 5.47
C ALA A 38 4.24 -6.95 4.83
N PRO A 39 4.20 -8.26 5.14
CA PRO A 39 5.17 -9.24 4.63
C PRO A 39 5.29 -9.25 3.11
N GLU A 40 4.16 -9.20 2.40
CA GLU A 40 4.11 -9.20 0.94
C GLU A 40 4.71 -7.92 0.34
N MET A 41 4.40 -6.76 0.95
CA MET A 41 4.99 -5.48 0.55
C MET A 41 6.51 -5.49 0.76
N ARG A 42 6.97 -6.07 1.87
CA ARG A 42 8.41 -6.19 2.16
C ARG A 42 9.13 -7.04 1.10
N ALA A 43 8.53 -8.17 0.70
CA ALA A 43 9.09 -9.01 -0.35
C ALA A 43 9.18 -8.27 -1.69
N ASN A 44 8.14 -7.53 -2.06
CA ASN A 44 8.13 -6.73 -3.29
C ASN A 44 9.20 -5.63 -3.26
N LEU A 45 9.32 -4.92 -2.13
CA LEU A 45 10.31 -3.85 -1.97
C LEU A 45 11.76 -4.40 -1.98
N ALA A 46 12.00 -5.57 -1.38
CA ALA A 46 13.32 -6.19 -1.33
C ALA A 46 13.83 -6.65 -2.71
N GLN A 47 12.93 -6.87 -3.67
CA GLN A 47 13.26 -7.27 -5.04
C GLN A 47 13.45 -6.09 -6.00
N LEU A 48 13.34 -4.84 -5.52
CA LEU A 48 13.51 -3.68 -6.38
C LEU A 48 14.95 -3.49 -6.79
N GLU A 49 15.20 -3.54 -8.09
CA GLU A 49 16.47 -3.14 -8.68
C GLU A 49 16.47 -1.63 -8.92
N ALA A 50 17.46 -0.94 -8.36
CA ALA A 50 17.68 0.48 -8.55
C ALA A 50 19.17 0.79 -8.46
N SER A 51 19.62 1.76 -9.25
CA SER A 51 21.02 2.18 -9.31
C SER A 51 21.43 3.08 -8.14
N SER A 52 20.46 3.64 -7.43
CA SER A 52 20.67 4.51 -6.28
C SER A 52 19.51 4.41 -5.28
N PHE A 53 19.78 4.79 -4.02
CA PHE A 53 18.74 4.82 -3.00
C PHE A 53 17.61 5.82 -3.33
N ALA A 54 17.91 6.93 -4.00
CA ALA A 54 16.90 7.90 -4.41
C ALA A 54 15.94 7.32 -5.45
N GLU A 55 16.47 6.58 -6.42
CA GLU A 55 15.66 5.85 -7.40
C GLU A 55 14.84 4.75 -6.73
N TYR A 56 15.46 3.97 -5.85
CA TYR A 56 14.77 2.97 -5.03
C TYR A 56 13.57 3.58 -4.27
N ALA A 57 13.77 4.71 -3.58
CA ALA A 57 12.72 5.39 -2.83
C ALA A 57 11.55 5.84 -3.73
N MET A 58 11.85 6.28 -4.97
CA MET A 58 10.82 6.64 -5.95
C MET A 58 10.00 5.42 -6.39
N TYR A 59 10.65 4.28 -6.67
CA TYR A 59 9.96 3.05 -7.06
C TYR A 59 9.13 2.49 -5.89
N ALA A 60 9.71 2.47 -4.69
CA ALA A 60 9.01 2.08 -3.48
C ALA A 60 7.75 2.93 -3.24
N TYR A 61 7.85 4.25 -3.44
CA TYR A 61 6.69 5.15 -3.36
C TYR A 61 5.57 4.77 -4.34
N ARG A 62 5.90 4.49 -5.60
CA ARG A 62 4.90 4.12 -6.60
C ARG A 62 4.18 2.83 -6.24
N ILE A 63 4.91 1.82 -5.78
CA ILE A 63 4.35 0.53 -5.38
C ILE A 63 3.45 0.67 -4.16
N VAL A 64 3.95 1.33 -3.11
CA VAL A 64 3.19 1.53 -1.87
C VAL A 64 1.93 2.33 -2.14
N LYS A 65 2.02 3.40 -2.94
CA LYS A 65 0.86 4.24 -3.27
C LYS A 65 -0.18 3.48 -4.10
N ALA A 66 0.25 2.70 -5.09
CA ALA A 66 -0.67 1.90 -5.90
C ALA A 66 -1.40 0.84 -5.05
N ALA A 67 -0.71 0.23 -4.09
CA ALA A 67 -1.32 -0.73 -3.19
C ALA A 67 -2.36 -0.08 -2.24
N GLU A 68 -2.07 1.11 -1.71
CA GLU A 68 -3.06 1.84 -0.90
C GLU A 68 -4.28 2.30 -1.72
N GLU A 69 -4.08 2.76 -2.97
CA GLU A 69 -5.20 3.12 -3.85
C GLU A 69 -6.08 1.92 -4.22
N ALA A 70 -5.48 0.73 -4.38
CA ALA A 70 -6.21 -0.50 -4.64
C ALA A 70 -7.08 -0.94 -3.44
N GLU A 71 -6.57 -0.81 -2.21
CA GLU A 71 -7.38 -1.05 -0.98
C GLU A 71 -8.56 -0.07 -0.87
N VAL A 72 -8.39 1.16 -1.36
CA VAL A 72 -9.41 2.22 -1.31
C VAL A 72 -10.40 2.13 -2.48
N SER A 73 -10.19 1.24 -3.46
CA SER A 73 -11.05 1.07 -4.63
C SER A 73 -12.44 0.53 -4.26
N ILE A 74 -13.29 1.48 -3.86
CA ILE A 74 -14.74 1.59 -3.82
C ILE A 74 -15.51 0.31 -4.17
N LYS A 75 -16.31 -0.18 -3.21
CA LYS A 75 -17.48 -1.04 -3.48
C LYS A 75 -18.43 -0.27 -4.39
N MET A 76 -18.39 -0.52 -5.69
CA MET A 76 -19.44 -0.01 -6.56
C MET A 76 -20.77 -0.66 -6.16
N PRO A 77 -21.86 0.12 -6.01
CA PRO A 77 -23.19 -0.46 -5.99
C PRO A 77 -23.39 -1.26 -7.27
N SER A 78 -23.98 -2.44 -7.12
CA SER A 78 -24.20 -3.33 -8.26
C SER A 78 -25.03 -2.60 -9.32
N PRO A 79 -24.69 -2.69 -10.63
CA PRO A 79 -25.51 -2.12 -11.70
C PRO A 79 -26.99 -2.55 -11.65
N LEU A 80 -27.27 -3.69 -11.00
CA LEU A 80 -28.62 -4.20 -10.78
C LEU A 80 -29.45 -3.30 -9.85
N GLU A 81 -28.82 -2.54 -8.93
CA GLU A 81 -29.53 -1.62 -8.02
C GLU A 81 -30.18 -0.45 -8.76
N GLY A 82 -29.70 -0.10 -9.97
CA GLY A 82 -30.32 0.90 -10.84
C GLY A 82 -31.39 0.34 -11.79
N LEU A 83 -31.48 -0.99 -11.93
CA LEU A 83 -32.39 -1.67 -12.85
C LEU A 83 -33.63 -2.25 -12.17
N LEU A 84 -33.61 -2.37 -10.84
CA LEU A 84 -34.78 -2.79 -10.07
C LEU A 84 -35.74 -1.60 -9.91
N PRO A 85 -37.02 -1.73 -10.33
CA PRO A 85 -38.02 -0.72 -10.07
C PRO A 85 -38.13 -0.48 -8.56
N ARG A 86 -38.22 0.80 -8.14
CA ARG A 86 -38.29 1.22 -6.73
C ARG A 86 -39.51 0.69 -5.95
N ASP A 87 -40.40 -0.04 -6.61
CA ASP A 87 -41.71 -0.44 -6.06
C ASP A 87 -41.70 -1.78 -5.29
N SER A 88 -40.56 -2.46 -5.12
CA SER A 88 -40.51 -3.69 -4.31
C SER A 88 -40.14 -3.46 -2.83
N ARG A 89 -40.20 -2.21 -2.33
CA ARG A 89 -40.02 -1.88 -0.90
C ARG A 89 -41.31 -1.46 -0.18
N ALA A 90 -42.47 -1.77 -0.76
CA ALA A 90 -43.75 -1.67 -0.07
C ALA A 90 -44.43 -3.04 -0.13
N ASP A 91 -44.15 -3.89 0.87
CA ASP A 91 -45.06 -4.93 1.39
C ASP A 91 -44.33 -5.92 2.32
N GLN A 92 -43.76 -5.41 3.42
CA GLN A 92 -43.58 -6.22 4.63
C GLN A 92 -43.78 -5.35 5.86
N GLU A 93 -44.95 -4.69 5.94
CA GLU A 93 -45.44 -4.22 7.23
C GLU A 93 -46.98 -4.15 7.18
N GLN A 94 -47.61 -5.32 7.21
CA GLN A 94 -48.97 -5.40 7.71
C GLN A 94 -49.23 -6.71 8.48
N VAL A 95 -49.79 -6.48 9.69
CA VAL A 95 -50.59 -7.32 10.60
C VAL A 95 -49.96 -8.50 11.37
N ALA A 96 -49.82 -8.29 12.69
CA ALA A 96 -50.63 -8.98 13.70
C ALA A 96 -50.91 -8.04 14.89
#